data_AF-A0A4Y2N137-F1
#
_entry.id   AF-A0A4Y2N137-F1
#
_cell.length_a   1.000
_cell.length_b   1.000
_cell.length_c   1.000
_cell.angle_alpha   90.00
_cell.angle_beta   90.00
_cell.angle_gamma   90.00
#
_symmetry.space_group_name_H-M   'P 1'
#
loop_
_entity.id
_entity.type
_entity.pdbx_description
1 polymer ?
#
loop_
_entity_poly.entity_id
_entity_poly.type
_entity_poly.pdbx_seq_one_letter_code
_entity_poly.pdbx_strand_id
1 'polypeptide(L)'
;MALRKVAIVLWHQADILALVKSFRCRSRTCDSTIRQWQQSVENVVKERVSMLLLPDSLKEELVHVVKPIGPEILKWKMHHESLISDSYFALDQLFWTSAGTVDYRKTAEILIRQERITVISSYKLACIYCLYDNIRVIGEKLFSDEDNILRISEPKLVIFWTHLIRGEVAKLDVLINRNNNGERERTVYQYAFESAATSGNKAATEYFFQKLTLEEREASLLETAQSVIDQRYFADSFPYDFPKEELCDVLCYLLSQMKEEEQIQVFKKHPYKTLRCFMDWPW
;
A
#
# COMPACT_ATOMS: atom_id res chain seq x y z
N MET A 1 -23.30 2.98 -7.64
CA MET A 1 -23.08 1.54 -7.37
C MET A 1 -23.10 0.70 -8.65
N ALA A 2 -24.16 0.71 -9.47
CA ALA A 2 -24.23 -0.09 -10.70
C ALA A 2 -23.16 0.29 -11.74
N LEU A 3 -23.00 1.60 -12.04
CA LEU A 3 -21.99 2.07 -13.01
C LEU A 3 -20.56 1.71 -12.60
N ARG A 4 -20.23 1.74 -11.31
CA ARG A 4 -18.91 1.31 -10.81
C ARG A 4 -18.65 -0.17 -11.10
N LYS A 5 -19.65 -1.04 -10.89
CA LYS A 5 -19.53 -2.46 -11.23
C LYS A 5 -19.30 -2.66 -12.72
N VAL A 6 -20.03 -1.93 -13.57
CA VAL A 6 -19.83 -1.96 -15.03
C VAL A 6 -18.42 -1.48 -15.38
N ALA A 7 -17.95 -0.39 -14.78
CA ALA A 7 -16.62 0.14 -15.00
C ALA A 7 -15.52 -0.85 -14.59
N ILE A 8 -15.65 -1.52 -13.44
CA ILE A 8 -14.75 -2.59 -13.01
C ILE A 8 -14.75 -3.72 -14.05
N VAL A 9 -15.92 -4.17 -14.51
CA VAL A 9 -16.04 -5.23 -15.53
C VAL A 9 -15.33 -4.84 -16.83
N LEU A 10 -15.44 -3.59 -17.28
CA LEU A 10 -14.72 -3.10 -18.47
C LEU A 10 -13.20 -3.23 -18.31
N TRP A 11 -12.67 -2.86 -17.13
CA TRP A 11 -11.24 -3.00 -16.82
C TRP A 11 -10.76 -4.46 -16.73
N HIS A 12 -11.67 -5.42 -16.49
CA HIS A 12 -11.35 -6.85 -16.40
C HIS A 12 -11.64 -7.61 -17.71
N GLN A 13 -11.99 -6.92 -18.80
CA GLN A 13 -12.08 -7.55 -20.11
C GLN A 13 -10.70 -8.08 -20.53
N ALA A 14 -10.66 -9.26 -21.15
CA ALA A 14 -9.42 -10.00 -21.38
C ALA A 14 -8.39 -9.22 -22.22
N ASP A 15 -8.85 -8.44 -23.20
CA ASP A 15 -8.01 -7.58 -24.05
C ASP A 15 -7.45 -6.39 -23.26
N ILE A 16 -8.26 -5.69 -22.47
CA ILE A 16 -7.82 -4.60 -21.60
C ILE A 16 -6.83 -5.12 -20.57
N LEU A 17 -7.13 -6.25 -19.94
CA LEU A 17 -6.26 -6.83 -18.92
C LEU A 17 -4.95 -7.32 -19.52
N ALA A 18 -4.95 -7.82 -20.75
CA ALA A 18 -3.72 -8.12 -21.49
C ALA A 18 -2.88 -6.85 -21.73
N LEU A 19 -3.50 -5.72 -22.07
CA LEU A 19 -2.80 -4.43 -22.18
C LEU A 19 -2.18 -4.02 -20.85
N VAL A 20 -2.95 -4.04 -19.76
CA VAL A 20 -2.48 -3.75 -18.40
C VAL A 20 -1.28 -4.64 -18.01
N LYS A 21 -1.39 -5.95 -18.30
CA LYS A 21 -0.31 -6.91 -18.03
C LYS A 21 0.93 -6.56 -18.86
N SER A 22 0.77 -6.27 -20.15
CA SER A 22 1.89 -5.91 -21.03
C SER A 22 2.54 -4.56 -20.72
N PHE A 23 1.82 -3.65 -20.05
CA PHE A 23 2.32 -2.33 -19.70
C PHE A 23 3.54 -2.45 -18.78
N ARG A 24 4.68 -1.94 -19.25
CA ARG A 24 5.94 -1.92 -18.52
C ARG A 24 6.23 -0.52 -18.00
N CYS A 25 6.38 -0.42 -16.69
CA CYS A 25 6.74 0.81 -16.04
C CYS A 25 8.26 1.04 -16.18
N ARG A 26 8.68 2.07 -16.91
CA ARG A 26 10.13 2.38 -17.07
C ARG A 26 10.72 3.13 -15.87
N SER A 27 9.90 3.74 -15.03
CA SER A 27 10.31 4.43 -13.79
C SER A 27 9.24 4.27 -12.72
N ARG A 28 9.65 4.02 -11.46
CA ARG A 28 8.75 3.94 -10.30
C ARG A 28 8.10 5.28 -9.95
N THR A 29 8.68 6.38 -10.41
CA THR A 29 8.21 7.74 -10.13
C THR A 29 8.32 8.57 -11.40
N CYS A 30 7.19 8.93 -12.01
CA CYS A 30 7.08 10.07 -12.90
C CYS A 30 5.65 10.25 -13.44
N ASP A 31 5.30 11.51 -13.68
CA ASP A 31 4.18 11.90 -14.54
C ASP A 31 4.23 11.25 -15.92
N SER A 32 5.41 10.87 -16.41
CA SER A 32 5.55 10.24 -17.73
C SER A 32 5.05 8.80 -17.76
N THR A 33 5.16 8.02 -16.69
CA THR A 33 4.52 6.71 -16.57
C THR A 33 3.00 6.87 -16.60
N ILE A 34 2.46 7.81 -15.82
CA ILE A 34 1.01 8.07 -15.78
C ILE A 34 0.51 8.50 -17.16
N ARG A 35 1.23 9.40 -17.85
CA ARG A 35 0.88 9.80 -19.23
C ARG A 35 0.93 8.64 -20.21
N GLN A 36 1.96 7.78 -20.12
CA GLN A 36 2.06 6.58 -20.96
C GLN A 36 0.91 5.61 -20.68
N TRP A 37 0.56 5.41 -19.42
CA TRP A 37 -0.58 4.59 -19.02
C TRP A 37 -1.90 5.15 -19.58
N GLN A 38 -2.11 6.46 -19.45
CA GLN A 38 -3.28 7.13 -20.00
C GLN A 38 -3.39 6.93 -21.51
N GLN A 39 -2.28 7.07 -22.23
CA GLN A 39 -2.23 6.94 -23.69
C GLN A 39 -2.42 5.50 -24.17
N SER A 40 -1.80 4.52 -23.49
CA SER A 40 -1.75 3.13 -23.95
C SER A 40 -2.87 2.24 -23.41
N VAL A 41 -3.44 2.58 -22.26
CA VAL A 41 -4.44 1.75 -21.58
C VAL A 41 -5.74 2.51 -21.37
N GLU A 42 -5.74 3.65 -20.67
CA GLU A 42 -7.00 4.33 -20.34
C GLU A 42 -7.77 4.81 -21.58
N ASN A 43 -7.08 5.31 -22.60
CA ASN A 43 -7.73 5.74 -23.83
C ASN A 43 -8.45 4.60 -24.55
N VAL A 44 -7.89 3.39 -24.53
CA VAL A 44 -8.54 2.19 -25.08
C VAL A 44 -9.82 1.88 -24.29
N VAL A 45 -9.79 1.97 -22.96
CA VAL A 45 -11.00 1.76 -22.14
C VAL A 45 -12.05 2.85 -22.42
N LYS A 46 -11.65 4.11 -22.61
CA LYS A 46 -12.57 5.20 -23.00
C LYS A 46 -13.20 4.96 -24.38
N GLU A 47 -12.43 4.48 -25.34
CA GLU A 47 -12.95 4.06 -26.65
C GLU A 47 -13.93 2.90 -26.52
N ARG A 48 -13.68 1.94 -25.62
CA ARG A 48 -14.66 0.88 -25.33
C ARG A 48 -15.97 1.44 -24.78
N VAL A 49 -15.91 2.42 -23.89
CA VAL A 49 -17.12 3.09 -23.37
C VAL A 49 -17.91 3.78 -24.50
N SER A 50 -17.23 4.46 -25.44
CA SER A 50 -17.93 5.14 -26.55
C SER A 50 -18.63 4.18 -27.51
N MET A 51 -18.10 2.95 -27.65
CA MET A 51 -18.68 1.87 -28.45
C MET A 51 -19.89 1.18 -27.80
N LEU A 52 -20.16 1.40 -26.50
CA LEU A 52 -21.33 0.80 -25.86
C LEU A 52 -22.63 1.34 -26.45
N LEU A 53 -23.64 0.47 -26.57
CA LEU A 53 -24.98 0.85 -27.02
C LEU A 53 -25.77 1.50 -25.85
N LEU A 54 -25.27 2.64 -25.38
CA LEU A 54 -25.84 3.42 -24.28
C LEU A 54 -26.15 4.86 -24.75
N PRO A 55 -27.12 5.56 -24.13
CA PRO A 55 -27.31 7.00 -24.29
C PRO A 55 -26.02 7.77 -23.98
N ASP A 56 -25.80 8.88 -24.69
CA ASP A 56 -24.56 9.68 -24.55
C ASP A 56 -24.35 10.20 -23.13
N SER A 57 -25.42 10.62 -22.44
CA SER A 57 -25.34 11.05 -21.04
C SER A 57 -24.83 9.94 -20.10
N LEU A 58 -25.22 8.69 -20.34
CA LEU A 58 -24.72 7.55 -19.57
C LEU A 58 -23.29 7.17 -19.94
N LYS A 59 -22.89 7.37 -21.20
CA LYS A 59 -21.48 7.20 -21.61
C LYS A 59 -20.59 8.22 -20.92
N GLU A 60 -21.00 9.48 -20.88
CA GLU A 60 -20.28 10.56 -20.18
C GLU A 60 -20.12 10.23 -18.69
N GLU A 61 -21.21 9.85 -18.02
CA GLU A 61 -21.16 9.45 -16.60
C GLU A 61 -20.23 8.22 -16.40
N LEU A 62 -20.30 7.23 -17.29
CA LEU A 62 -19.46 6.05 -17.21
C LEU A 62 -17.98 6.38 -17.42
N VAL A 63 -17.63 7.30 -18.32
CA VAL A 63 -16.24 7.76 -18.50
C VAL A 63 -15.69 8.35 -17.20
N HIS A 64 -16.49 9.16 -16.49
CA HIS A 64 -16.08 9.72 -15.20
C HIS A 64 -15.83 8.64 -14.15
N VAL A 65 -16.64 7.57 -14.14
CA VAL A 65 -16.50 6.46 -13.19
C VAL A 65 -15.35 5.50 -13.56
N VAL A 66 -15.08 5.30 -14.84
CA VAL A 66 -14.00 4.42 -15.34
C VAL A 66 -12.63 5.01 -15.10
N LYS A 67 -12.50 6.34 -15.23
CA LYS A 67 -11.24 7.06 -15.12
C LYS A 67 -10.44 6.77 -13.83
N PRO A 68 -11.02 6.83 -12.61
CA PRO A 68 -10.26 6.60 -11.38
C PRO A 68 -9.83 5.13 -11.17
N ILE A 69 -10.46 4.16 -11.83
CA ILE A 69 -10.17 2.72 -11.63
C ILE A 69 -8.79 2.35 -12.19
N GLY A 70 -8.41 2.89 -13.36
CA GLY A 70 -7.13 2.59 -14.01
C GLY A 70 -5.92 2.91 -13.13
N PRO A 71 -5.80 4.14 -12.59
CA PRO A 71 -4.75 4.50 -11.65
C PRO A 71 -4.66 3.58 -10.43
N GLU A 72 -5.78 3.09 -9.89
CA GLU A 72 -5.77 2.15 -8.76
C GLU A 72 -5.14 0.79 -9.13
N ILE A 73 -5.44 0.27 -10.33
CA ILE A 73 -4.80 -0.94 -10.86
C ILE A 73 -3.30 -0.72 -11.05
N LEU A 74 -2.91 0.43 -11.62
CA LEU A 74 -1.52 0.77 -11.87
C LEU A 74 -0.73 0.89 -10.55
N LYS A 75 -1.27 1.59 -9.54
CA LYS A 75 -0.67 1.72 -8.21
C LYS A 75 -0.42 0.35 -7.59
N TRP A 76 -1.44 -0.51 -7.59
CA TRP A 76 -1.32 -1.86 -7.06
C TRP A 76 -0.22 -2.66 -7.79
N LYS A 77 -0.25 -2.65 -9.13
CA LYS A 77 0.75 -3.31 -9.97
C LYS A 77 2.15 -2.85 -9.62
N MET A 78 2.40 -1.54 -9.63
CA MET A 78 3.73 -0.96 -9.41
C MET A 78 4.30 -1.29 -8.03
N HIS A 79 3.46 -1.30 -7.00
CA HIS A 79 3.90 -1.64 -5.64
C HIS A 79 4.20 -3.14 -5.51
N HIS A 80 3.38 -4.01 -6.10
CA HIS A 80 3.46 -5.46 -5.88
C HIS A 80 4.29 -6.23 -6.91
N GLU A 81 4.68 -5.62 -8.03
CA GLU A 81 5.44 -6.28 -9.10
C GLU A 81 6.77 -6.88 -8.60
N SER A 82 7.43 -6.22 -7.64
CA SER A 82 8.66 -6.74 -7.03
C SER A 82 8.45 -7.74 -5.87
N LEU A 83 7.22 -7.81 -5.36
CA LEU A 83 6.85 -8.66 -4.21
C LEU A 83 6.29 -10.01 -4.67
N ILE A 84 5.64 -10.04 -5.83
CA ILE A 84 4.92 -11.19 -6.36
C ILE A 84 5.58 -11.63 -7.67
N SER A 85 6.14 -12.85 -7.68
CA SER A 85 6.80 -13.39 -8.88
C SER A 85 5.86 -13.54 -10.08
N ASP A 86 4.57 -13.78 -9.85
CA ASP A 86 3.51 -13.76 -10.86
C ASP A 86 2.52 -12.61 -10.56
N SER A 87 3.03 -11.38 -10.65
CA SER A 87 2.23 -10.17 -10.42
C SER A 87 1.10 -10.00 -11.45
N TYR A 88 1.20 -10.64 -12.61
CA TYR A 88 0.17 -10.59 -13.64
C TYR A 88 -1.07 -11.39 -13.25
N PHE A 89 -0.90 -12.60 -12.72
CA PHE A 89 -2.01 -13.37 -12.16
C PHE A 89 -2.70 -12.61 -11.02
N ALA A 90 -1.95 -11.85 -10.22
CA ALA A 90 -2.52 -11.11 -9.11
C ALA A 90 -3.53 -10.02 -9.55
N LEU A 91 -3.41 -9.50 -10.77
CA LEU A 91 -4.35 -8.51 -11.32
C LEU A 91 -5.73 -9.10 -11.60
N ASP A 92 -5.84 -10.41 -11.82
CA ASP A 92 -7.12 -11.08 -12.02
C ASP A 92 -7.90 -11.26 -10.70
N GLN A 93 -7.24 -11.01 -9.56
CA GLN A 93 -7.75 -11.31 -8.22
C GLN A 93 -7.98 -10.04 -7.36
N LEU A 94 -7.96 -8.85 -7.98
CA LEU A 94 -8.16 -7.59 -7.27
C LEU A 94 -9.53 -7.57 -6.61
N PHE A 95 -9.53 -7.31 -5.30
CA PHE A 95 -10.76 -7.07 -4.55
C PHE A 95 -11.07 -5.58 -4.56
N TRP A 96 -12.30 -5.22 -4.93
CA TRP A 96 -12.73 -3.83 -5.06
C TRP A 96 -13.62 -3.40 -3.91
N THR A 97 -13.36 -2.20 -3.37
CA THR A 97 -14.24 -1.56 -2.37
C THR A 97 -15.49 -1.00 -3.04
N SER A 98 -16.52 -0.65 -2.25
CA SER A 98 -17.71 0.06 -2.75
C SER A 98 -17.40 1.47 -3.28
N ALA A 99 -16.27 2.05 -2.89
CA ALA A 99 -15.78 3.32 -3.40
C ALA A 99 -15.15 3.19 -4.79
N GLY A 100 -14.79 1.99 -5.23
CA GLY A 100 -14.11 1.75 -6.51
C GLY A 100 -12.59 1.83 -6.42
N THR A 101 -12.03 1.68 -5.22
CA THR A 101 -10.59 1.50 -4.98
C THR A 101 -10.26 0.03 -4.76
N VAL A 102 -9.00 -0.36 -4.89
CA VAL A 102 -8.56 -1.73 -4.57
C VAL A 102 -8.46 -1.87 -3.04
N ASP A 103 -9.00 -2.94 -2.49
CA ASP A 103 -8.76 -3.33 -1.10
C ASP A 103 -7.48 -4.18 -1.05
N TYR A 104 -6.39 -3.54 -0.67
CA TYR A 104 -5.04 -4.12 -0.71
C TYR A 104 -4.93 -5.33 0.22
N ARG A 105 -5.52 -5.24 1.42
CA ARG A 105 -5.50 -6.31 2.42
C ARG A 105 -6.36 -7.49 1.99
N LYS A 106 -7.59 -7.26 1.55
CA LYS A 106 -8.47 -8.34 1.05
C LYS A 106 -7.89 -9.02 -0.18
N THR A 107 -7.29 -8.24 -1.09
CA THR A 107 -6.58 -8.78 -2.26
C THR A 107 -5.44 -9.69 -1.80
N ALA A 108 -4.61 -9.27 -0.83
CA ALA A 108 -3.57 -10.12 -0.27
C ALA A 108 -4.11 -11.40 0.37
N GLU A 109 -5.20 -11.33 1.16
CA GLU A 109 -5.86 -12.50 1.75
C GLU A 109 -6.33 -13.52 0.70
N ILE A 110 -6.79 -13.06 -0.47
CA ILE A 110 -7.16 -13.92 -1.60
C ILE A 110 -5.92 -14.56 -2.22
N LEU A 111 -4.89 -13.75 -2.48
CA LEU A 111 -3.68 -14.18 -3.18
C LEU A 111 -2.88 -15.22 -2.40
N ILE A 112 -2.72 -15.06 -1.09
CA ILE A 112 -1.93 -16.02 -0.27
C ILE A 112 -2.55 -17.43 -0.23
N ARG A 113 -3.83 -17.57 -0.60
CA ARG A 113 -4.55 -18.85 -0.67
C ARG A 113 -4.41 -19.53 -2.04
N GLN A 114 -3.86 -18.84 -3.04
CA GLN A 114 -3.71 -19.36 -4.38
C GLN A 114 -2.44 -20.18 -4.50
N GLU A 115 -2.54 -21.40 -5.02
CA GLU A 115 -1.39 -22.30 -5.23
C GLU A 115 -0.35 -21.73 -6.20
N ARG A 116 -0.75 -20.82 -7.08
CA ARG A 116 0.14 -20.13 -8.03
C ARG A 116 1.09 -19.14 -7.37
N ILE A 117 0.76 -18.64 -6.18
CA ILE A 117 1.61 -17.70 -5.46
C ILE A 117 2.66 -18.48 -4.67
N THR A 118 3.93 -18.14 -4.88
CA THR A 118 5.04 -18.82 -4.20
C THR A 118 4.97 -18.63 -2.69
N VAL A 119 5.50 -19.58 -1.93
CA VAL A 119 5.55 -19.48 -0.46
C VAL A 119 6.25 -18.21 0.03
N ILE A 120 7.29 -17.77 -0.68
CA ILE A 120 8.02 -16.52 -0.40
C ILE A 120 7.11 -15.31 -0.65
N SER A 121 6.45 -15.22 -1.80
CA SER A 121 5.53 -14.10 -2.10
C SER A 121 4.35 -14.07 -1.13
N SER A 122 3.79 -15.24 -0.78
CA SER A 122 2.73 -15.34 0.22
C SER A 122 3.19 -14.86 1.59
N TYR A 123 4.41 -15.21 2.00
CA TYR A 123 5.00 -14.72 3.24
C TYR A 123 5.20 -13.20 3.23
N LYS A 124 5.74 -12.64 2.13
CA LYS A 124 5.92 -11.19 1.97
C LYS A 124 4.59 -10.44 2.07
N LEU A 125 3.55 -10.91 1.37
CA LEU A 125 2.21 -10.34 1.44
C LEU A 125 1.63 -10.42 2.86
N ALA A 126 1.73 -11.57 3.51
CA ALA A 126 1.23 -11.74 4.88
C ALA A 126 1.91 -10.77 5.85
N CYS A 127 3.23 -10.58 5.73
CA CYS A 127 3.99 -9.62 6.53
C CYS A 127 3.58 -8.17 6.29
N ILE A 128 3.49 -7.75 5.02
CA ILE A 128 3.15 -6.37 4.65
C ILE A 128 1.74 -6.00 5.12
N TYR A 129 0.79 -6.92 5.03
CA TYR A 129 -0.60 -6.69 5.44
C TYR A 129 -0.93 -7.17 6.86
N CYS A 130 0.10 -7.49 7.66
CA CYS A 130 -0.04 -7.92 9.05
C CYS A 130 -1.05 -9.07 9.27
N LEU A 131 -1.06 -10.05 8.37
CA LEU A 131 -1.93 -11.23 8.43
C LEU A 131 -1.36 -12.28 9.40
N TYR A 132 -1.30 -11.93 10.69
CA TYR A 132 -0.53 -12.63 11.73
C TYR A 132 -0.61 -14.16 11.70
N ASP A 133 -1.81 -14.73 11.62
CA ASP A 133 -2.01 -16.18 11.59
C ASP A 133 -1.33 -16.82 10.36
N ASN A 134 -1.46 -16.17 9.20
CA ASN A 134 -0.78 -16.59 7.98
C ASN A 134 0.74 -16.42 8.08
N ILE A 135 1.23 -15.34 8.71
CA ILE A 135 2.67 -15.13 8.89
C ILE A 135 3.27 -16.29 9.68
N ARG A 136 2.61 -16.73 10.77
CA ARG A 136 3.08 -17.88 11.57
C ARG A 136 3.11 -19.18 10.76
N VAL A 137 1.97 -19.55 10.16
CA VAL A 137 1.83 -20.81 9.42
C VAL A 137 2.78 -20.87 8.22
N ILE A 138 2.86 -19.78 7.46
CA ILE A 138 3.75 -19.73 6.28
C ILE A 138 5.21 -19.67 6.73
N GLY A 139 5.52 -18.90 7.78
CA GLY A 139 6.86 -18.76 8.33
C GLY A 139 7.45 -20.09 8.80
N GLU A 140 6.69 -20.90 9.55
CA GLU A 140 7.11 -22.24 9.97
C GLU A 140 7.52 -23.14 8.79
N LYS A 141 6.75 -23.12 7.71
CA LYS A 141 7.07 -23.85 6.46
C LYS A 141 8.26 -23.25 5.72
N LEU A 142 8.43 -21.93 5.77
CA LEU A 142 9.48 -21.23 5.04
C LEU A 142 10.85 -21.43 5.70
N PHE A 143 10.90 -21.39 7.03
CA PHE A 143 12.14 -21.45 7.80
C PHE A 143 12.73 -22.86 7.95
N SER A 144 12.01 -23.90 7.51
CA SER A 144 12.58 -25.24 7.40
C SER A 144 13.59 -25.38 6.25
N ASP A 145 13.67 -24.39 5.36
CA ASP A 145 14.55 -24.39 4.19
C ASP A 145 15.43 -23.11 4.21
N GLU A 146 16.73 -23.29 4.47
CA GLU A 146 17.68 -22.18 4.62
C GLU A 146 17.86 -21.36 3.33
N ASP A 147 17.70 -21.98 2.15
CA ASP A 147 17.83 -21.28 0.86
C ASP A 147 16.71 -20.24 0.67
N ASN A 148 15.53 -20.50 1.24
CA ASN A 148 14.42 -19.56 1.20
C ASN A 148 14.69 -18.33 2.08
N ILE A 149 15.39 -18.48 3.20
CA ILE A 149 15.69 -17.38 4.13
C ILE A 149 16.54 -16.31 3.46
N LEU A 150 17.53 -16.71 2.66
CA LEU A 150 18.39 -15.79 1.90
C LEU A 150 17.62 -14.97 0.86
N ARG A 151 16.46 -15.46 0.40
CA ARG A 151 15.58 -14.79 -0.56
C ARG A 151 14.57 -13.85 0.11
N ILE A 152 14.46 -13.88 1.43
CA ILE A 152 13.67 -12.93 2.22
C ILE A 152 14.51 -11.66 2.42
N SER A 153 14.80 -10.94 1.34
CA SER A 153 15.25 -9.55 1.45
C SER A 153 14.08 -8.63 1.13
N GLU A 154 13.80 -7.74 2.08
CA GLU A 154 12.86 -6.61 1.97
C GLU A 154 11.40 -6.99 1.61
N PRO A 155 10.39 -6.19 2.00
CA PRO A 155 10.42 -4.89 2.72
C PRO A 155 10.78 -4.94 4.21
N LYS A 156 10.95 -3.77 4.85
CA LYS A 156 11.25 -3.62 6.31
C LYS A 156 10.31 -4.43 7.21
N LEU A 157 9.01 -4.43 6.91
CA LEU A 157 8.03 -5.21 7.66
C LEU A 157 8.27 -6.72 7.56
N VAL A 158 8.74 -7.21 6.42
CA VAL A 158 9.09 -8.63 6.26
C VAL A 158 10.29 -8.99 7.14
N ILE A 159 11.31 -8.12 7.19
CA ILE A 159 12.48 -8.29 8.05
C ILE A 159 12.05 -8.29 9.52
N PHE A 160 11.24 -7.31 9.92
CA PHE A 160 10.67 -7.19 11.25
C PHE A 160 9.94 -8.47 11.68
N TRP A 161 8.97 -8.92 10.89
CA TRP A 161 8.19 -10.12 11.21
C TRP A 161 9.05 -11.38 11.26
N THR A 162 10.04 -11.48 10.38
CA THR A 162 10.98 -12.62 10.35
C THR A 162 11.78 -12.72 11.64
N HIS A 163 12.37 -11.61 12.11
CA HIS A 163 13.12 -11.62 13.36
C HIS A 163 12.20 -11.84 14.56
N LEU A 164 11.00 -11.26 14.56
CA LEU A 164 10.02 -11.42 15.63
C LEU A 164 9.57 -12.87 15.80
N ILE A 165 9.22 -13.56 14.71
CA ILE A 165 8.76 -14.96 14.78
C ILE A 165 9.90 -15.91 15.14
N ARG A 166 11.13 -15.62 14.69
CA ARG A 166 12.31 -16.41 15.04
C ARG A 166 12.82 -16.16 16.47
N GLY A 167 12.25 -15.20 17.20
CA GLY A 167 12.71 -14.81 18.53
C GLY A 167 14.11 -14.18 18.53
N GLU A 168 14.53 -13.58 17.41
CA GLU A 168 15.86 -12.98 17.25
C GLU A 168 15.91 -11.56 17.84
N VAL A 169 15.69 -11.44 19.16
CA VAL A 169 15.56 -10.16 19.88
C VAL A 169 16.75 -9.23 19.63
N ALA A 170 17.98 -9.74 19.71
CA ALA A 170 19.18 -8.93 19.47
C ALA A 170 19.22 -8.30 18.06
N LYS A 171 18.67 -8.97 17.04
CA LYS A 171 18.59 -8.40 15.69
C LYS A 171 17.50 -7.34 15.57
N LEU A 172 16.39 -7.51 16.28
CA LEU A 172 15.35 -6.48 16.40
C LEU A 172 15.90 -5.24 17.11
N ASP A 173 16.65 -5.40 18.19
CA ASP A 173 17.24 -4.27 18.91
C ASP A 173 18.20 -3.48 18.02
N VAL A 174 19.05 -4.17 17.26
CA VAL A 174 19.92 -3.53 16.26
C VAL A 174 19.09 -2.79 15.20
N LEU A 175 18.00 -3.39 14.71
CA LEU A 175 17.11 -2.77 13.71
C LEU A 175 16.44 -1.49 14.25
N ILE A 176 15.98 -1.52 15.50
CA ILE A 176 15.33 -0.41 16.19
C ILE A 176 16.34 0.73 16.42
N ASN A 177 17.52 0.38 16.93
CA ASN A 177 18.54 1.35 17.32
C ASN A 177 19.26 1.98 16.11
N ARG A 178 19.38 1.28 14.99
CA ARG A 178 20.03 1.82 13.78
C ARG A 178 19.34 3.07 13.22
N ASN A 179 18.03 3.20 13.43
CA ASN A 179 17.23 4.33 12.94
C ASN A 179 16.99 5.40 14.03
N ASN A 180 17.53 5.18 15.22
CA ASN A 180 17.46 6.09 16.35
C ASN A 180 18.81 6.79 16.45
N ASN A 181 18.90 8.07 16.05
CA ASN A 181 20.09 8.90 16.26
C ASN A 181 20.35 9.21 17.76
N GLY A 182 19.99 8.29 18.66
CA GLY A 182 20.15 8.41 20.12
C GLY A 182 19.05 9.18 20.85
N GLU A 183 17.99 9.64 20.16
CA GLU A 183 17.04 10.61 20.73
C GLU A 183 15.95 9.98 21.61
N ARG A 184 15.57 8.70 21.40
CA ARG A 184 14.52 8.05 22.19
C ARG A 184 14.58 6.52 22.16
N GLU A 185 14.35 5.89 23.31
CA GLU A 185 14.14 4.45 23.42
C GLU A 185 12.75 4.08 22.84
N ARG A 186 12.73 3.21 21.83
CA ARG A 186 11.52 2.74 21.16
C ARG A 186 11.31 1.27 21.46
N THR A 187 10.08 0.88 21.75
CA THR A 187 9.74 -0.55 21.79
C THR A 187 9.65 -1.13 20.37
N VAL A 188 9.65 -2.46 20.30
CA VAL A 188 9.54 -3.22 19.05
C VAL A 188 8.29 -2.81 18.26
N TYR A 189 7.15 -2.61 18.92
CA TYR A 189 5.91 -2.24 18.26
C TYR A 189 5.83 -0.74 17.92
N GLN A 190 6.45 0.15 18.71
CA GLN A 190 6.58 1.57 18.34
C GLN A 190 7.37 1.72 17.04
N TYR A 191 8.51 1.02 16.93
CA TYR A 191 9.30 0.99 15.69
C TYR A 191 8.48 0.50 14.49
N ALA A 192 7.76 -0.62 14.65
CA ALA A 192 6.97 -1.19 13.58
C ALA A 192 5.83 -0.27 13.14
N PHE A 193 5.16 0.39 14.09
CA PHE A 193 4.14 1.40 13.85
C PHE A 193 4.70 2.59 13.06
N GLU A 194 5.79 3.19 13.53
CA GLU A 194 6.42 4.35 12.88
C GLU A 194 6.93 4.01 11.47
N SER A 195 7.55 2.84 11.31
CA SER A 195 8.00 2.36 9.99
C SER A 195 6.85 2.03 9.04
N ALA A 196 5.74 1.48 9.54
CA ALA A 196 4.55 1.23 8.73
C ALA A 196 3.92 2.53 8.25
N ALA A 197 3.80 3.51 9.16
CA ALA A 197 3.20 4.80 8.85
C ALA A 197 4.03 5.56 7.82
N THR A 198 5.33 5.68 8.05
CA THR A 198 6.25 6.40 7.15
C THR A 198 6.42 5.71 5.79
N SER A 199 6.16 4.40 5.68
CA SER A 199 6.13 3.71 4.39
C SER A 199 4.80 3.84 3.64
N GLY A 200 3.79 4.53 4.20
CA GLY A 200 2.46 4.68 3.60
C GLY A 200 1.55 3.46 3.76
N ASN A 201 1.93 2.49 4.60
CA ASN A 201 1.14 1.28 4.80
C ASN A 201 0.08 1.48 5.90
N LYS A 202 -1.11 1.94 5.51
CA LYS A 202 -2.22 2.17 6.45
C LYS A 202 -2.64 0.91 7.21
N ALA A 203 -2.77 -0.23 6.52
CA ALA A 203 -3.22 -1.47 7.16
C ALA A 203 -2.25 -1.93 8.27
N ALA A 204 -0.95 -1.84 8.04
CA ALA A 204 0.05 -2.15 9.05
C ALA A 204 0.10 -1.09 10.16
N THR A 205 -0.08 0.19 9.81
CA THR A 205 -0.14 1.29 10.78
C THR A 205 -1.27 1.08 11.79
N GLU A 206 -2.49 0.80 11.30
CA GLU A 206 -3.65 0.50 12.14
C GLU A 206 -3.41 -0.73 13.02
N TYR A 207 -2.84 -1.79 12.44
CA TYR A 207 -2.53 -3.03 13.16
C TYR A 207 -1.57 -2.78 14.33
N PHE A 208 -0.44 -2.11 14.09
CA PHE A 208 0.55 -1.87 15.13
C PHE A 208 0.09 -0.84 16.14
N PHE A 209 -0.70 0.17 15.75
CA PHE A 209 -1.27 1.12 16.69
C PHE A 209 -2.12 0.43 17.77
N GLN A 210 -2.89 -0.59 17.39
CA GLN A 210 -3.67 -1.39 18.33
C GLN A 210 -2.80 -2.20 19.31
N LYS A 211 -1.54 -2.48 18.97
CA LYS A 211 -0.58 -3.19 19.83
C LYS A 211 0.15 -2.27 20.81
N LEU A 212 0.12 -0.96 20.59
CA LEU A 212 0.75 0.02 21.47
C LEU A 212 -0.04 0.21 22.77
N THR A 213 0.66 0.40 23.88
CA THR A 213 0.08 0.91 25.14
C THR A 213 -0.36 2.36 24.99
N LEU A 214 -1.10 2.88 25.97
CA LEU A 214 -1.54 4.27 25.94
C LEU A 214 -0.34 5.24 25.94
N GLU A 215 0.65 4.98 26.78
CA GLU A 215 1.86 5.78 26.91
C GLU A 215 2.68 5.75 25.62
N GLU A 216 2.78 4.58 24.98
CA GLU A 216 3.48 4.43 23.71
C GLU A 216 2.80 5.22 22.58
N ARG A 217 1.45 5.24 22.56
CA ARG A 217 0.67 6.01 21.59
C ARG A 217 0.87 7.50 21.78
N GLU A 218 0.70 8.00 23.00
CA GLU A 218 0.87 9.42 23.31
C GLU A 218 2.28 9.90 22.95
N ALA A 219 3.29 9.07 23.19
CA ALA A 219 4.65 9.42 22.88
C ALA A 219 4.96 9.37 21.36
N SER A 220 4.42 8.42 20.59
CA SER A 220 4.77 8.26 19.16
C SER A 220 3.84 8.98 18.17
N LEU A 221 2.58 9.23 18.52
CA LEU A 221 1.55 9.62 17.55
C LEU A 221 1.86 10.96 16.84
N LEU A 222 2.20 12.00 17.62
CA LEU A 222 2.52 13.33 17.09
C LEU A 222 3.75 13.32 16.19
N GLU A 223 4.84 12.69 16.65
CA GLU A 223 6.10 12.58 15.92
C GLU A 223 5.89 11.81 14.61
N THR A 224 5.19 10.68 14.66
CA THR A 224 4.90 9.84 13.49
C THR A 224 4.14 10.62 12.41
N ALA A 225 3.11 11.38 12.79
CA ALA A 225 2.34 12.16 11.83
C ALA A 225 3.19 13.23 11.14
N GLN A 226 4.10 13.87 11.89
CA GLN A 226 5.05 14.83 11.33
C GLN A 226 6.03 14.15 10.37
N SER A 227 6.56 12.98 10.75
CA SER A 227 7.43 12.18 9.87
C SER A 227 6.73 11.76 8.58
N VAL A 228 5.45 11.37 8.63
CA VAL A 228 4.65 11.05 7.43
C VAL A 228 4.53 12.26 6.50
N ILE A 229 4.28 13.45 7.05
CA ILE A 229 4.20 14.70 6.27
C ILE A 229 5.55 15.03 5.61
N ASP A 230 6.65 14.88 6.34
CA ASP A 230 7.98 15.17 5.82
C ASP A 230 8.40 14.15 4.75
N GLN A 231 8.15 12.86 4.99
CA GLN A 231 8.47 11.78 4.05
C GLN A 231 7.83 12.01 2.67
N ARG A 232 6.57 12.45 2.65
CA ARG A 232 5.88 12.77 1.39
C ARG A 232 6.62 13.83 0.56
N TYR A 233 7.21 14.82 1.23
CA TYR A 233 7.84 15.96 0.57
C TYR A 233 9.29 15.68 0.15
N PHE A 234 10.03 14.93 0.96
CA PHE A 234 11.49 14.77 0.78
C PHE A 234 11.93 13.47 0.12
N ALA A 235 11.13 12.41 0.13
CA ALA A 235 11.63 11.10 -0.27
C ALA A 235 11.63 10.89 -1.80
N ASP A 236 12.79 10.52 -2.33
CA ASP A 236 12.85 9.46 -3.34
C ASP A 236 12.19 8.22 -2.71
N SER A 237 11.11 7.70 -3.29
CA SER A 237 10.39 6.56 -2.70
C SER A 237 11.36 5.39 -2.52
N PHE A 238 11.44 4.80 -1.32
CA PHE A 238 12.18 3.56 -1.20
C PHE A 238 11.53 2.49 -2.11
N PRO A 239 12.30 1.52 -2.62
CA PRO A 239 11.81 0.49 -3.54
C PRO A 239 10.51 -0.23 -3.17
N TYR A 240 10.12 -0.23 -1.90
CA TYR A 240 8.94 -0.93 -1.38
C TYR A 240 8.01 -0.05 -0.56
N ASP A 241 8.20 1.27 -0.60
CA ASP A 241 7.22 2.17 0.00
C ASP A 241 5.92 2.11 -0.82
N PHE A 242 4.81 2.37 -0.14
CA PHE A 242 3.52 2.55 -0.79
C PHE A 242 3.56 3.82 -1.66
N PRO A 243 2.69 3.91 -2.68
CA PRO A 243 2.52 5.15 -3.43
C PRO A 243 2.36 6.34 -2.49
N LYS A 244 2.92 7.51 -2.86
CA LYS A 244 2.94 8.69 -1.97
C LYS A 244 1.54 9.15 -1.58
N GLU A 245 0.56 8.85 -2.41
CA GLU A 245 -0.86 9.12 -2.16
C GLU A 245 -1.38 8.36 -0.94
N GLU A 246 -0.86 7.16 -0.66
CA GLU A 246 -1.25 6.36 0.52
C GLU A 246 -0.77 6.99 1.84
N LEU A 247 0.24 7.87 1.79
CA LEU A 247 0.63 8.67 2.97
C LEU A 247 -0.49 9.63 3.40
N CYS A 248 -1.39 10.04 2.50
CA CYS A 248 -2.58 10.82 2.88
C CYS A 248 -3.49 10.01 3.80
N ASP A 249 -3.76 8.77 3.41
CA ASP A 249 -4.64 7.85 4.10
C ASP A 249 -4.10 7.50 5.48
N VAL A 250 -2.78 7.27 5.57
CA VAL A 250 -2.07 7.13 6.84
C VAL A 250 -2.21 8.40 7.69
N LEU A 251 -1.91 9.58 7.14
CA LEU A 251 -1.99 10.83 7.90
C LEU A 251 -3.40 11.10 8.42
N CYS A 252 -4.43 10.88 7.61
CA CYS A 252 -5.81 11.07 8.02
C CYS A 252 -6.21 10.10 9.13
N TYR A 253 -5.75 8.85 9.05
CA TYR A 253 -5.89 7.91 10.16
C TYR A 253 -5.21 8.43 11.42
N LEU A 254 -3.94 8.83 11.37
CA LEU A 254 -3.20 9.32 12.54
C LEU A 254 -3.89 10.55 13.17
N LEU A 255 -4.31 11.52 12.37
CA LEU A 255 -5.04 12.69 12.85
C LEU A 255 -6.36 12.30 13.53
N SER A 256 -7.09 11.31 13.00
CA SER A 256 -8.32 10.81 13.62
C SER A 256 -8.12 10.19 15.00
N GLN A 257 -6.89 9.75 15.32
CA GLN A 257 -6.55 9.18 16.63
C GLN A 257 -6.06 10.25 17.63
N MET A 258 -5.85 11.49 17.18
CA MET A 258 -5.33 12.60 17.98
C MET A 258 -6.44 13.43 18.62
N LYS A 259 -6.11 14.08 19.74
CA LYS A 259 -6.92 15.17 20.31
C LYS A 259 -6.80 16.43 19.45
N GLU A 260 -7.77 17.34 19.58
CA GLU A 260 -7.81 18.57 18.77
C GLU A 260 -6.53 19.41 18.93
N GLU A 261 -5.98 19.49 20.14
CA GLU A 261 -4.75 20.24 20.42
C GLU A 261 -3.54 19.68 19.67
N GLU A 262 -3.46 18.36 19.52
CA GLU A 262 -2.38 17.68 18.79
C GLU A 262 -2.54 17.87 17.28
N GLN A 263 -3.77 17.78 16.75
CA GLN A 263 -4.07 18.07 15.35
C GLN A 263 -3.67 19.51 14.99
N ILE A 264 -4.00 20.47 15.86
CA ILE A 264 -3.60 21.87 15.69
C ILE A 264 -2.08 22.01 15.70
N GLN A 265 -1.36 21.26 16.54
CA GLN A 265 0.10 21.29 16.55
C GLN A 265 0.71 20.77 15.25
N VAL A 266 0.23 19.63 14.73
CA VAL A 266 0.64 19.11 13.42
C VAL A 266 0.42 20.14 12.32
N PHE A 267 -0.78 20.73 12.29
CA PHE A 267 -1.15 21.74 11.31
C PHE A 267 -0.28 23.00 11.42
N LYS A 268 -0.04 23.52 12.63
CA LYS A 268 0.80 24.72 12.84
C LYS A 268 2.25 24.50 12.41
N LYS A 269 2.80 23.30 12.61
CA LYS A 269 4.18 22.98 12.23
C LYS A 269 4.34 22.91 10.71
N HIS A 270 3.35 22.36 10.00
CA HIS A 270 3.43 22.12 8.56
C HIS A 270 2.12 22.45 7.82
N PRO A 271 1.63 23.70 7.84
CA PRO A 271 0.27 24.01 7.37
C PRO A 271 0.09 23.70 5.89
N TYR A 272 1.01 24.17 5.04
CA TYR A 272 0.98 23.92 3.60
C TYR A 272 1.09 22.43 3.26
N LYS A 273 2.03 21.70 3.89
CA LYS A 273 2.24 20.28 3.59
C LYS A 273 1.05 19.43 4.04
N THR A 274 0.49 19.74 5.21
CA THR A 274 -0.70 19.09 5.75
C THR A 274 -1.90 19.31 4.84
N LEU A 275 -2.18 20.55 4.43
CA LEU A 275 -3.29 20.87 3.51
C LEU A 275 -3.15 20.17 2.17
N ARG A 276 -1.93 20.09 1.62
CA ARG A 276 -1.68 19.35 0.38
C ARG A 276 -2.05 17.87 0.49
N CYS A 277 -2.03 17.29 1.70
CA CYS A 277 -2.48 15.92 1.89
C CYS A 277 -3.95 15.70 1.62
N PHE A 278 -4.78 16.73 1.80
CA PHE A 278 -6.21 16.67 1.53
C PHE A 278 -6.57 17.02 0.08
N MET A 279 -5.61 17.46 -0.74
CA MET A 279 -5.85 17.78 -2.16
C MET A 279 -5.77 16.55 -3.08
N ASP A 280 -5.12 15.48 -2.63
CA ASP A 280 -4.99 14.21 -3.38
C ASP A 280 -6.16 13.24 -3.08
N TRP A 281 -7.14 13.69 -2.27
CA TRP A 281 -8.30 12.89 -1.89
C TRP A 281 -9.17 12.59 -3.13
N PRO A 282 -9.65 11.35 -3.31
CA PRO A 282 -10.36 10.96 -4.52
C PRO A 282 -11.72 11.67 -4.61
N TRP A 283 -11.95 12.32 -5.75
CA TRP A 283 -13.25 12.79 -6.23
C TRP A 283 -13.78 11.80 -7.27
#